data_AF-A0A507FB63-F1
#
_entry.id   AF-A0A507FB63-F1
#
_cell.length_a   1.000
_cell.length_b   1.000
_cell.length_c   1.000
_cell.angle_alpha   90.00
_cell.angle_beta   90.00
_cell.angle_gamma   90.00
#
_symmetry.space_group_name_H-M   'P 1'
#
loop_
_entity.id
_entity.type
_entity.pdbx_description
1 polymer ?
#
loop_
_entity_poly.entity_id
_entity_poly.type
_entity_poly.pdbx_seq_one_letter_code
_entity_poly.pdbx_strand_id
1 'polypeptide(L)'
;MQLTLLTTLAVAASTVLAAANLEPAAGSVMLGAWYDRNLTDTPSAVNTRLNYKPLAFFQTDMDLSSVVKPWTAPKVVMPQFIQQLEDTKTNAVAMLTLYPFEGYSKITDAQLQEMADWFNKMADAGHSIFVRFASEMNGSWFPYGQDPIGFLASWKRCITFWRNALGANKSKVAFIWSPNSGNGYPYPNGQYSIDPKGTDAATVANLKVLDTNNKPGLDEEDDPYLPYYPGDDYVDWVGMSIYHYGKEWKWVDNVLPQPTQFEDYLQGSKTLPKKFGYAPFYTYFSGPDGVKDSTGKTVSVGNKPLIISETAATYHFAWNENVNKTDPNNARPNTCPVPYCDEPATRVDIKQSWWQSFLNADFVKKYPQMKAVCFFEFIKEEELTLRDFTTFGAAPNIFESVAKFEKEDQDVANAFVADLKAGKMPFLSFAAAKDGTGSAVVTASGSKPTGTGAPTSTTKSGAAGVSVMAGVFAAAGALLFGL
;
A
#
# COMPACT_ATOMS: atom_id res chain seq x y z
N MET A 1 42.66 50.45 -32.24
CA MET A 1 42.33 49.38 -31.28
C MET A 1 40.83 49.16 -31.34
N GLN A 2 40.37 48.14 -32.07
CA GLN A 2 38.99 47.67 -32.04
C GLN A 2 38.91 46.61 -30.94
N LEU A 3 38.07 46.83 -29.94
CA LEU A 3 37.80 45.86 -28.88
C LEU A 3 36.56 45.07 -29.30
N THR A 4 36.75 43.82 -29.74
CA THR A 4 35.67 42.91 -30.09
C THR A 4 35.12 42.30 -28.80
N LEU A 5 33.87 42.62 -28.46
CA LEU A 5 33.17 42.05 -27.32
C LEU A 5 32.67 40.65 -27.70
N LEU A 6 33.31 39.59 -27.22
CA LEU A 6 32.77 38.23 -27.29
C LEU A 6 31.73 38.04 -26.19
N THR A 7 30.45 38.05 -26.56
CA THR A 7 29.37 37.51 -25.74
C THR A 7 29.40 35.99 -25.79
N THR A 8 29.87 35.35 -24.73
CA THR A 8 29.68 33.91 -24.49
C THR A 8 28.22 33.64 -24.11
N LEU A 9 27.45 33.01 -25.00
CA LEU A 9 26.18 32.39 -24.65
C LEU A 9 26.47 31.18 -23.76
N ALA A 10 26.16 31.28 -22.46
CA ALA A 10 26.09 30.11 -21.60
C ALA A 10 24.79 29.35 -21.95
N VAL A 11 24.90 28.29 -22.75
CA VAL A 11 23.81 27.33 -22.90
C VAL A 11 23.77 26.52 -21.62
N ALA A 12 22.77 26.77 -20.77
CA ALA A 12 22.44 25.88 -19.67
C ALA A 12 21.99 24.55 -20.29
N ALA A 13 22.87 23.55 -20.26
CA ALA A 13 22.51 22.19 -20.61
C ALA A 13 21.61 21.65 -19.48
N SER A 14 20.29 21.74 -19.68
CA SER A 14 19.33 21.01 -18.85
C SER A 14 19.59 19.52 -19.08
N THR A 15 20.26 18.85 -18.14
CA THR A 15 20.34 17.39 -18.14
C THR A 15 18.93 16.87 -17.91
N VAL A 16 18.25 16.46 -18.97
CA VAL A 16 17.00 15.72 -18.88
C VAL A 16 17.37 14.37 -18.25
N LEU A 17 17.06 14.18 -16.96
CA LEU A 17 17.15 12.85 -16.36
C LEU A 17 16.24 11.91 -17.16
N ALA A 18 16.76 10.74 -17.49
CA ALA A 18 15.94 9.71 -18.11
C ALA A 18 14.82 9.32 -17.14
N ALA A 19 13.59 9.23 -17.65
CA ALA A 19 12.44 8.81 -16.86
C ALA A 19 12.70 7.43 -16.25
N ALA A 20 12.26 7.23 -14.99
CA ALA A 20 12.37 5.93 -14.36
C ALA A 20 11.52 4.89 -15.11
N ASN A 21 11.83 3.61 -14.93
CA ASN A 21 10.97 2.54 -15.46
C ASN A 21 9.53 2.75 -14.99
N LEU A 22 8.58 2.67 -15.93
CA LEU A 22 7.14 2.84 -15.70
C LEU A 22 6.71 4.26 -15.28
N GLU A 23 7.59 5.26 -15.28
CA GLU A 23 7.20 6.64 -14.99
C GLU A 23 6.20 7.14 -16.07
N PRO A 24 4.98 7.55 -15.67
CA PRO A 24 4.01 8.06 -16.62
C PRO A 24 4.44 9.45 -17.12
N ALA A 25 3.77 9.92 -18.17
CA ALA A 25 4.05 11.25 -18.72
C ALA A 25 3.97 12.36 -17.64
N ALA A 26 4.75 13.42 -17.80
CA ALA A 26 4.73 14.55 -16.88
C ALA A 26 3.30 15.09 -16.68
N GLY A 27 2.91 15.33 -15.42
CA GLY A 27 1.57 15.76 -15.06
C GLY A 27 0.50 14.66 -15.03
N SER A 28 0.89 13.39 -15.20
CA SER A 28 0.00 12.24 -15.12
C SER A 28 0.19 11.47 -13.81
N VAL A 29 -0.91 11.05 -13.20
CA VAL A 29 -0.93 10.22 -11.98
C VAL A 29 -1.72 8.95 -12.27
N MET A 30 -1.13 7.77 -12.09
CA MET A 30 -1.81 6.49 -12.28
C MET A 30 -2.76 6.23 -11.11
N LEU A 31 -4.00 5.84 -11.42
CA LEU A 31 -4.97 5.39 -10.42
C LEU A 31 -5.00 3.87 -10.37
N GLY A 32 -4.83 3.29 -9.18
CA GLY A 32 -4.89 1.85 -8.96
C GLY A 32 -5.62 1.47 -7.68
N ALA A 33 -5.77 0.17 -7.48
CA ALA A 33 -6.42 -0.40 -6.31
C ALA A 33 -5.74 -1.69 -5.86
N TRP A 34 -5.63 -1.87 -4.54
CA TRP A 34 -5.42 -3.18 -3.93
C TRP A 34 -6.78 -3.79 -3.63
N TYR A 35 -7.14 -4.81 -4.41
CA TYR A 35 -8.42 -5.50 -4.32
C TYR A 35 -8.38 -6.67 -3.33
N ASP A 36 -9.51 -6.97 -2.69
CA ASP A 36 -9.60 -8.05 -1.71
C ASP A 36 -9.82 -9.43 -2.38
N ARG A 37 -8.72 -10.03 -2.82
CA ARG A 37 -8.73 -11.38 -3.40
C ARG A 37 -9.25 -12.46 -2.45
N ASN A 38 -9.17 -12.24 -1.12
CA ASN A 38 -9.60 -13.23 -0.13
C ASN A 38 -11.13 -13.31 -0.05
N LEU A 39 -11.81 -12.22 -0.39
CA LEU A 39 -13.27 -12.17 -0.56
C LEU A 39 -13.68 -12.30 -2.03
N THR A 40 -12.88 -13.02 -2.83
CA THR A 40 -13.10 -13.35 -4.25
C THR A 40 -13.21 -12.14 -5.18
N ASP A 41 -12.78 -10.96 -4.74
CA ASP A 41 -12.78 -9.78 -5.60
C ASP A 41 -11.81 -9.93 -6.77
N THR A 42 -12.03 -9.13 -7.81
CA THR A 42 -11.20 -9.15 -9.02
C THR A 42 -10.98 -7.73 -9.55
N PRO A 43 -9.87 -7.48 -10.28
CA PRO A 43 -9.67 -6.27 -11.05
C PRO A 43 -10.87 -5.84 -11.91
N SER A 44 -11.49 -6.79 -12.62
CA SER A 44 -12.68 -6.53 -13.44
C SER A 44 -13.92 -6.15 -12.62
N ALA A 45 -14.07 -6.72 -11.42
CA ALA A 45 -15.15 -6.36 -10.51
C ALA A 45 -14.95 -4.96 -9.93
N VAL A 46 -13.74 -4.59 -9.51
CA VAL A 46 -13.39 -3.21 -9.10
C VAL A 46 -13.74 -2.22 -10.22
N ASN A 47 -13.29 -2.49 -11.45
CA ASN A 47 -13.61 -1.65 -12.61
C ASN A 47 -15.12 -1.52 -12.85
N THR A 48 -15.87 -2.61 -12.67
CA THR A 48 -17.33 -2.63 -12.79
C THR A 48 -17.99 -1.77 -11.74
N ARG A 49 -17.56 -1.85 -10.47
CA ARG A 49 -18.08 -1.00 -9.39
C ARG A 49 -17.73 0.48 -9.59
N LEU A 50 -16.50 0.78 -10.03
CA LEU A 50 -16.12 2.15 -10.38
C LEU A 50 -16.95 2.71 -11.55
N ASN A 51 -17.39 1.86 -12.49
CA ASN A 51 -18.27 2.24 -13.60
C ASN A 51 -17.80 3.50 -14.37
N TYR A 52 -16.50 3.56 -14.65
CA TYR A 52 -15.87 4.66 -15.40
C TYR A 52 -14.88 4.11 -16.43
N LYS A 53 -13.58 4.33 -16.22
CA LYS A 53 -12.48 3.81 -17.04
C LYS A 53 -11.72 2.74 -16.22
N PRO A 54 -11.16 1.71 -16.87
CA PRO A 54 -10.37 0.70 -16.16
C PRO A 54 -9.15 1.31 -15.44
N LEU A 55 -8.93 0.92 -14.20
CA LEU A 55 -7.79 1.40 -13.41
C LEU A 55 -6.45 1.06 -14.08
N ALA A 56 -5.46 1.94 -13.89
CA ALA A 56 -4.14 1.84 -14.51
C ALA A 56 -3.31 0.67 -13.96
N PHE A 57 -3.57 0.24 -12.72
CA PHE A 57 -2.85 -0.85 -12.09
C PHE A 57 -3.66 -1.50 -10.96
N PHE A 58 -3.32 -2.75 -10.65
CA PHE A 58 -3.91 -3.50 -9.56
C PHE A 58 -2.82 -4.10 -8.68
N GLN A 59 -3.04 -4.08 -7.37
CA GLN A 59 -2.13 -4.66 -6.39
C GLN A 59 -2.65 -5.99 -5.87
N THR A 60 -1.73 -6.95 -5.71
CA THR A 60 -1.92 -8.19 -4.96
C THR A 60 -0.72 -8.46 -4.06
N ASP A 61 -0.84 -9.42 -3.16
CA ASP A 61 0.13 -9.73 -2.12
C ASP A 61 0.45 -11.22 -2.02
N MET A 62 1.66 -11.54 -1.58
CA MET A 62 2.11 -12.91 -1.36
C MET A 62 3.28 -12.98 -0.39
N ASP A 63 3.45 -14.12 0.24
CA ASP A 63 4.63 -14.42 1.04
C ASP A 63 5.71 -15.04 0.15
N LEU A 64 6.77 -14.28 -0.09
CA LEU A 64 7.95 -14.73 -0.84
C LEU A 64 8.73 -15.81 -0.07
N SER A 65 8.70 -15.78 1.26
CA SER A 65 9.56 -16.61 2.10
C SER A 65 8.96 -17.98 2.44
N SER A 66 7.64 -18.20 2.31
CA SER A 66 7.01 -19.43 2.83
C SER A 66 5.61 -19.81 2.32
N VAL A 67 5.09 -20.89 2.93
CA VAL A 67 3.73 -21.45 3.02
C VAL A 67 3.09 -21.16 4.40
N VAL A 68 3.58 -20.19 5.19
CA VAL A 68 3.00 -19.87 6.51
C VAL A 68 1.56 -19.40 6.32
N LYS A 69 0.61 -20.21 6.80
CA LYS A 69 -0.80 -19.82 6.80
C LYS A 69 -1.01 -18.61 7.70
N PRO A 70 -1.88 -17.66 7.29
CA PRO A 70 -2.82 -17.69 6.18
C PRO A 70 -2.23 -17.16 4.86
N TRP A 71 -0.96 -16.76 4.85
CA TRP A 71 -0.33 -16.16 3.68
C TRP A 71 -0.13 -17.17 2.56
N THR A 72 -0.32 -16.69 1.34
CA THR A 72 -0.34 -17.55 0.16
C THR A 72 0.97 -17.42 -0.62
N ALA A 73 1.57 -18.56 -0.95
CA ALA A 73 2.79 -18.62 -1.74
C ALA A 73 2.56 -18.13 -3.19
N PRO A 74 3.58 -17.60 -3.89
CA PRO A 74 3.47 -17.07 -5.24
C PRO A 74 2.82 -18.04 -6.23
N LYS A 75 3.23 -19.31 -6.23
CA LYS A 75 2.64 -20.36 -7.08
C LYS A 75 1.11 -20.51 -7.01
N VAL A 76 0.47 -20.05 -5.93
CA VAL A 76 -0.99 -20.08 -5.77
C VAL A 76 -1.61 -18.79 -6.30
N VAL A 77 -1.02 -17.63 -5.97
CA VAL A 77 -1.57 -16.31 -6.30
C VAL A 77 -1.35 -15.96 -7.77
N MET A 78 -0.15 -16.21 -8.28
CA MET A 78 0.31 -15.69 -9.58
C MET A 78 -0.52 -16.19 -10.77
N PRO A 79 -0.88 -17.48 -10.90
CA PRO A 79 -1.74 -17.91 -12.01
C PRO A 79 -3.09 -17.20 -12.03
N GLN A 80 -3.72 -17.04 -10.87
CA GLN A 80 -5.01 -16.37 -10.74
C GLN A 80 -4.89 -14.88 -11.07
N PHE A 81 -3.87 -14.21 -10.53
CA PHE A 81 -3.70 -12.77 -10.74
C PHE A 81 -3.40 -12.43 -12.21
N ILE A 82 -2.56 -13.22 -12.88
CA ILE A 82 -2.31 -13.06 -14.32
C ILE A 82 -3.60 -13.19 -15.11
N GLN A 83 -4.40 -14.23 -14.85
CA GLN A 83 -5.69 -14.40 -15.54
C GLN A 83 -6.63 -13.22 -15.27
N GLN A 84 -6.71 -12.76 -14.03
CA GLN A 84 -7.53 -11.62 -13.64
C GLN A 84 -7.11 -10.32 -14.34
N LEU A 85 -5.83 -10.10 -14.58
CA LEU A 85 -5.33 -8.97 -15.36
C LEU A 85 -5.70 -9.10 -16.85
N GLU A 86 -5.56 -10.29 -17.43
CA GLU A 86 -6.02 -10.57 -18.81
C GLU A 86 -7.53 -10.31 -18.98
N ASP A 87 -8.33 -10.70 -17.99
CA ASP A 87 -9.79 -10.52 -18.00
C ASP A 87 -10.20 -9.04 -18.03
N THR A 88 -9.32 -8.11 -17.61
CA THR A 88 -9.56 -6.67 -17.78
C THR A 88 -9.50 -6.21 -19.23
N LYS A 89 -8.85 -7.00 -20.12
CA LYS A 89 -8.55 -6.65 -21.52
C LYS A 89 -7.75 -5.36 -21.68
N THR A 90 -7.01 -4.99 -20.64
CA THR A 90 -6.20 -3.78 -20.61
C THR A 90 -4.73 -4.07 -20.37
N ASN A 91 -3.87 -3.08 -20.60
CA ASN A 91 -2.45 -3.14 -20.24
C ASN A 91 -2.18 -2.81 -18.77
N ALA A 92 -3.16 -2.96 -17.88
CA ALA A 92 -3.04 -2.61 -16.46
C ALA A 92 -1.75 -3.17 -15.86
N VAL A 93 -1.03 -2.34 -15.10
CA VAL A 93 0.22 -2.72 -14.45
C VAL A 93 -0.07 -3.65 -13.28
N ALA A 94 0.73 -4.71 -13.15
CA ALA A 94 0.68 -5.65 -12.03
C ALA A 94 1.52 -5.09 -10.88
N MET A 95 0.94 -4.77 -9.73
CA MET A 95 1.69 -4.43 -8.52
C MET A 95 1.73 -5.61 -7.57
N LEU A 96 2.93 -6.04 -7.22
CA LEU A 96 3.18 -7.25 -6.42
C LEU A 96 3.83 -6.84 -5.11
N THR A 97 3.10 -7.01 -4.01
CA THR A 97 3.66 -6.86 -2.67
C THR A 97 4.22 -8.19 -2.21
N LEU A 98 5.53 -8.25 -1.95
CA LEU A 98 6.26 -9.47 -1.64
C LEU A 98 6.75 -9.43 -0.18
N TYR A 99 6.15 -10.24 0.67
CA TYR A 99 6.47 -10.30 2.10
C TYR A 99 7.51 -11.38 2.41
N PRO A 100 8.51 -11.10 3.26
CA PRO A 100 9.42 -12.13 3.80
C PRO A 100 9.05 -12.50 5.24
N PHE A 101 7.87 -13.08 5.48
CA PHE A 101 7.37 -13.35 6.84
C PHE A 101 8.21 -14.33 7.66
N GLU A 102 8.93 -15.26 7.04
CA GLU A 102 9.92 -16.12 7.74
C GLU A 102 11.27 -15.44 7.96
N GLY A 103 11.40 -14.17 7.57
CA GLY A 103 12.60 -13.36 7.73
C GLY A 103 13.52 -13.40 6.51
N TYR A 104 14.38 -12.38 6.41
CA TYR A 104 15.23 -12.14 5.25
C TYR A 104 16.19 -13.29 4.91
N SER A 105 16.70 -14.00 5.92
CA SER A 105 17.66 -15.10 5.74
C SER A 105 17.06 -16.36 5.12
N LYS A 106 15.71 -16.45 5.06
CA LYS A 106 14.99 -17.61 4.50
C LYS A 106 14.71 -17.51 3.01
N ILE A 107 14.96 -16.35 2.40
CA ILE A 107 14.74 -16.15 0.97
C ILE A 107 15.83 -16.88 0.16
N THR A 108 15.47 -17.96 -0.51
CA THR A 108 16.36 -18.77 -1.33
C THR A 108 16.51 -18.23 -2.75
N ASP A 109 17.62 -18.56 -3.42
CA ASP A 109 17.80 -18.21 -4.84
C ASP A 109 16.73 -18.83 -5.74
N ALA A 110 16.20 -20.01 -5.36
CA ALA A 110 15.09 -20.65 -6.07
C ALA A 110 13.80 -19.81 -6.02
N GLN A 111 13.47 -19.22 -4.86
CA GLN A 111 12.35 -18.29 -4.74
C GLN A 111 12.59 -17.00 -5.54
N LEU A 112 13.82 -16.48 -5.54
CA LEU A 112 14.17 -15.30 -6.35
C LEU A 112 14.03 -15.59 -7.86
N GLN A 113 14.45 -16.78 -8.30
CA GLN A 113 14.28 -17.23 -9.67
C GLN A 113 12.81 -17.42 -10.03
N GLU A 114 12.02 -18.07 -9.17
CA GLU A 114 10.57 -18.24 -9.38
C GLU A 114 9.89 -16.89 -9.60
N MET A 115 10.21 -15.88 -8.80
CA MET A 115 9.66 -14.54 -8.98
C MET A 115 10.12 -13.89 -10.29
N ALA A 116 11.39 -14.03 -10.68
CA ALA A 116 11.88 -13.53 -11.96
C ALA A 116 11.14 -14.16 -13.15
N ASP A 117 10.86 -15.46 -13.08
CA ASP A 117 10.10 -16.19 -14.09
C ASP A 117 8.65 -15.67 -14.18
N TRP A 118 8.01 -15.40 -13.04
CA TRP A 118 6.70 -14.76 -13.01
C TRP A 118 6.73 -13.35 -13.60
N PHE A 119 7.72 -12.53 -13.27
CA PHE A 119 7.87 -11.18 -13.82
C PHE A 119 8.00 -11.21 -15.34
N ASN A 120 8.86 -12.08 -15.88
CA ASN A 120 9.00 -12.26 -17.32
C ASN A 120 7.70 -12.72 -17.97
N LYS A 121 6.99 -13.69 -17.36
CA LYS A 121 5.71 -14.17 -17.88
C LYS A 121 4.65 -13.06 -17.98
N MET A 122 4.56 -12.18 -16.98
CA MET A 122 3.66 -11.03 -17.04
C MET A 122 4.08 -10.00 -18.08
N ALA A 123 5.40 -9.74 -18.18
CA ALA A 123 5.96 -8.82 -19.17
C ALA A 123 5.68 -9.29 -20.60
N ASP A 124 5.88 -10.59 -20.87
CA ASP A 124 5.62 -11.22 -22.16
C ASP A 124 4.11 -11.24 -22.51
N ALA A 125 3.24 -11.25 -21.49
CA ALA A 125 1.79 -11.08 -21.64
C ALA A 125 1.35 -9.61 -21.84
N GLY A 126 2.30 -8.67 -21.91
CA GLY A 126 2.06 -7.25 -22.21
C GLY A 126 1.79 -6.38 -20.98
N HIS A 127 1.94 -6.91 -19.77
CA HIS A 127 1.81 -6.13 -18.53
C HIS A 127 3.14 -5.54 -18.11
N SER A 128 3.13 -4.33 -17.55
CA SER A 128 4.29 -3.85 -16.77
C SER A 128 4.12 -4.27 -15.31
N ILE A 129 5.20 -4.30 -14.54
CA ILE A 129 5.21 -4.83 -13.18
C ILE A 129 5.83 -3.84 -12.21
N PHE A 130 5.09 -3.52 -11.16
CA PHE A 130 5.60 -2.91 -9.94
C PHE A 130 5.91 -3.99 -8.92
N VAL A 131 7.12 -3.98 -8.35
CA VAL A 131 7.54 -4.94 -7.30
C VAL A 131 7.79 -4.17 -6.02
N ARG A 132 6.96 -4.41 -5.01
CA ARG A 132 7.04 -3.80 -3.68
C ARG A 132 7.49 -4.85 -2.66
N PHE A 133 8.79 -4.98 -2.47
CA PHE A 133 9.38 -5.99 -1.58
C PHE A 133 9.48 -5.48 -0.14
N ALA A 134 9.05 -6.31 0.83
CA ALA A 134 9.14 -6.02 2.26
C ALA A 134 8.66 -4.60 2.62
N SER A 135 7.44 -4.26 2.18
CA SER A 135 6.82 -2.97 2.47
C SER A 135 6.70 -2.71 3.96
N GLU A 136 6.69 -1.44 4.35
CA GLU A 136 6.48 -1.04 5.75
C GLU A 136 7.48 -1.68 6.73
N MET A 137 8.70 -1.93 6.24
CA MET A 137 9.84 -2.43 7.03
C MET A 137 10.18 -1.56 8.24
N ASN A 138 9.76 -0.29 8.25
CA ASN A 138 9.93 0.63 9.38
C ASN A 138 8.86 0.47 10.47
N GLY A 139 7.78 -0.26 10.20
CA GLY A 139 6.72 -0.58 11.15
C GLY A 139 7.09 -1.70 12.12
N SER A 140 6.27 -1.88 13.16
CA SER A 140 6.46 -2.86 14.25
C SER A 140 5.44 -4.01 14.24
N TRP A 141 4.71 -4.17 13.13
CA TRP A 141 3.63 -5.16 12.97
C TRP A 141 3.97 -6.34 12.07
N PHE A 142 5.07 -6.27 11.34
CA PHE A 142 5.58 -7.40 10.59
C PHE A 142 6.80 -8.02 11.27
N PRO A 143 6.98 -9.35 11.20
CA PRO A 143 8.13 -10.04 11.80
C PRO A 143 9.49 -9.64 11.21
N TYR A 144 9.49 -8.99 10.05
CA TYR A 144 10.68 -8.43 9.41
C TYR A 144 10.87 -6.93 9.71
N GLY A 145 9.93 -6.30 10.42
CA GLY A 145 9.96 -4.89 10.76
C GLY A 145 11.05 -4.54 11.77
N GLN A 146 11.41 -3.26 11.85
CA GLN A 146 12.42 -2.76 12.81
C GLN A 146 13.81 -3.43 12.73
N ASP A 147 14.14 -4.06 11.59
CA ASP A 147 15.45 -4.64 11.25
C ASP A 147 16.09 -3.94 10.04
N PRO A 148 16.58 -2.69 10.16
CA PRO A 148 17.18 -1.96 9.03
C PRO A 148 18.40 -2.67 8.43
N ILE A 149 19.22 -3.33 9.26
CA ILE A 149 20.43 -4.01 8.78
C ILE A 149 20.06 -5.21 7.90
N GLY A 150 19.17 -6.09 8.37
CA GLY A 150 18.69 -7.23 7.60
C GLY A 150 17.92 -6.81 6.35
N PHE A 151 17.07 -5.78 6.47
CA PHE A 151 16.33 -5.21 5.35
C PHE A 151 17.26 -4.74 4.23
N LEU A 152 18.25 -3.90 4.54
CA LEU A 152 19.15 -3.33 3.53
C LEU A 152 19.97 -4.39 2.80
N ALA A 153 20.47 -5.40 3.54
CA ALA A 153 21.20 -6.51 2.94
C ALA A 153 20.30 -7.33 2.00
N SER A 154 19.08 -7.63 2.44
CA SER A 154 18.11 -8.42 1.67
C SER A 154 17.60 -7.68 0.44
N TRP A 155 17.24 -6.40 0.58
CA TRP A 155 16.81 -5.53 -0.51
C TRP A 155 17.84 -5.55 -1.64
N LYS A 156 19.09 -5.21 -1.32
CA LYS A 156 20.17 -5.14 -2.33
C LYS A 156 20.39 -6.47 -3.02
N ARG A 157 20.31 -7.60 -2.28
CA ARG A 157 20.40 -8.94 -2.86
C ARG A 157 19.25 -9.22 -3.82
N CYS A 158 18.00 -9.03 -3.39
CA CYS A 158 16.82 -9.35 -4.19
C CYS A 158 16.76 -8.49 -5.47
N ILE A 159 16.96 -7.17 -5.35
CA ILE A 159 16.92 -6.27 -6.51
C ILE A 159 18.05 -6.57 -7.50
N THR A 160 19.26 -6.85 -7.01
CA THR A 160 20.39 -7.25 -7.88
C THR A 160 20.07 -8.54 -8.63
N PHE A 161 19.53 -9.55 -7.93
CA PHE A 161 19.16 -10.82 -8.55
C PHE A 161 18.13 -10.60 -9.65
N TRP A 162 17.00 -9.94 -9.35
CA TRP A 162 15.92 -9.76 -10.31
C TRP A 162 16.36 -8.92 -11.52
N ARG A 163 17.10 -7.82 -11.31
CA ARG A 163 17.63 -7.03 -12.44
C ARG A 163 18.58 -7.81 -13.34
N ASN A 164 19.29 -8.80 -12.81
CA ASN A 164 20.12 -9.68 -13.63
C ASN A 164 19.27 -10.71 -14.40
N ALA A 165 18.24 -11.26 -13.76
CA ALA A 165 17.38 -12.30 -14.33
C ALA A 165 16.36 -11.78 -15.37
N LEU A 166 15.99 -10.50 -15.34
CA LEU A 166 14.94 -9.92 -16.20
C LEU A 166 15.31 -9.77 -17.69
N GLY A 167 16.57 -9.91 -18.08
CA GLY A 167 16.98 -9.91 -19.50
C GLY A 167 16.46 -8.69 -20.29
N ALA A 168 15.67 -8.93 -21.34
CA ALA A 168 15.08 -7.89 -22.19
C ALA A 168 13.88 -7.17 -21.54
N ASN A 169 13.26 -7.76 -20.52
CA ASN A 169 12.08 -7.23 -19.83
C ASN A 169 12.44 -6.25 -18.69
N LYS A 170 13.71 -5.88 -18.52
CA LYS A 170 14.15 -4.97 -17.45
C LYS A 170 13.37 -3.65 -17.40
N SER A 171 13.04 -3.07 -18.56
CA SER A 171 12.29 -1.80 -18.63
C SER A 171 10.78 -1.95 -18.33
N LYS A 172 10.27 -3.18 -18.23
CA LYS A 172 8.90 -3.51 -17.87
C LYS A 172 8.70 -3.72 -16.38
N VAL A 173 9.77 -3.68 -15.59
CA VAL A 173 9.71 -3.89 -14.14
C VAL A 173 10.31 -2.70 -13.40
N ALA A 174 9.61 -2.22 -12.38
CA ALA A 174 10.09 -1.19 -11.46
C ALA A 174 10.00 -1.67 -10.01
N PHE A 175 11.06 -1.42 -9.23
CA PHE A 175 11.16 -1.78 -7.81
C PHE A 175 10.80 -0.58 -6.92
N ILE A 176 9.80 -0.77 -6.05
CA ILE A 176 9.23 0.26 -5.18
C ILE A 176 9.73 0.07 -3.74
N TRP A 177 10.56 0.99 -3.25
CA TRP A 177 10.89 1.08 -1.82
C TRP A 177 9.79 1.85 -1.10
N SER A 178 9.02 1.18 -0.23
CA SER A 178 7.78 1.74 0.33
C SER A 178 7.65 1.52 1.84
N PRO A 179 8.12 2.46 2.68
CA PRO A 179 7.82 2.46 4.12
C PRO A 179 6.36 2.84 4.44
N ASN A 180 5.98 2.69 5.71
CA ASN A 180 4.81 3.32 6.30
C ASN A 180 5.10 4.78 6.64
N SER A 181 4.08 5.64 6.58
CA SER A 181 4.17 7.05 7.01
C SER A 181 4.57 7.17 8.48
N GLY A 182 5.46 8.13 8.78
CA GLY A 182 6.11 8.28 10.09
C GLY A 182 5.21 8.69 11.26
N ASN A 183 3.90 8.88 11.07
CA ASN A 183 2.99 9.24 12.15
C ASN A 183 2.90 8.14 13.20
N GLY A 184 3.24 8.46 14.45
CA GLY A 184 3.28 7.48 15.53
C GLY A 184 4.57 6.65 15.60
N TYR A 185 5.58 6.92 14.77
CA TYR A 185 6.92 6.36 14.93
C TYR A 185 7.45 6.67 16.35
N PRO A 186 8.13 5.74 17.05
CA PRO A 186 8.64 4.43 16.61
C PRO A 186 7.63 3.27 16.73
N TYR A 187 6.33 3.56 16.71
CA TYR A 187 5.22 2.59 16.77
C TYR A 187 5.31 1.65 17.98
N PRO A 188 5.34 2.21 19.21
CA PRO A 188 5.47 1.39 20.39
C PRO A 188 4.27 0.43 20.54
N ASN A 189 4.53 -0.77 21.07
CA ASN A 189 3.55 -1.82 21.33
C ASN A 189 3.03 -2.60 20.11
N GLY A 190 3.60 -2.40 18.92
CA GLY A 190 3.39 -3.35 17.82
C GLY A 190 3.94 -4.73 18.16
N GLN A 191 3.32 -5.77 17.61
CA GLN A 191 3.59 -7.18 17.94
C GLN A 191 5.08 -7.58 17.81
N TYR A 192 5.78 -6.95 16.88
CA TYR A 192 7.19 -7.20 16.57
C TYR A 192 8.05 -5.96 16.84
N SER A 193 7.62 -5.10 17.79
CA SER A 193 8.44 -3.97 18.21
C SER A 193 9.80 -4.45 18.70
N ILE A 194 10.87 -3.80 18.24
CA ILE A 194 12.22 -4.02 18.74
C ILE A 194 12.27 -3.73 20.25
N ASP A 195 12.85 -4.64 21.02
CA ASP A 195 12.99 -4.45 22.47
C ASP A 195 14.08 -3.38 22.71
N PRO A 196 13.74 -2.19 23.25
CA PRO A 196 14.73 -1.14 23.54
C PRO A 196 15.75 -1.55 24.61
N LYS A 197 15.53 -2.68 25.31
CA LYS A 197 16.45 -3.26 26.30
C LYS A 197 17.12 -4.55 25.82
N GLY A 198 16.89 -4.95 24.57
CA GLY A 198 17.47 -6.15 24.00
C GLY A 198 18.99 -6.11 24.03
N THR A 199 19.62 -7.20 24.47
CA THR A 199 21.08 -7.28 24.65
C THR A 199 21.77 -8.17 23.63
N ASP A 200 21.03 -8.87 22.76
CA ASP A 200 21.64 -9.64 21.68
C ASP A 200 22.27 -8.69 20.64
N ALA A 201 23.32 -9.17 19.98
CA ALA A 201 24.14 -8.34 19.12
C ALA A 201 23.37 -7.74 17.92
N ALA A 202 22.36 -8.45 17.41
CA ALA A 202 21.56 -7.97 16.28
C ALA A 202 20.63 -6.82 16.73
N THR A 203 19.94 -7.00 17.85
CA THR A 203 19.09 -5.95 18.44
C THR A 203 19.90 -4.71 18.78
N VAL A 204 21.05 -4.85 19.45
CA VAL A 204 21.92 -3.71 19.79
C VAL A 204 22.41 -2.98 18.53
N ALA A 205 22.76 -3.71 17.48
CA ALA A 205 23.20 -3.12 16.22
C ALA A 205 22.06 -2.36 15.52
N ASN A 206 20.85 -2.92 15.48
CA ASN A 206 19.69 -2.27 14.89
C ASN A 206 19.25 -1.04 15.69
N LEU A 207 19.19 -1.11 17.02
CA LEU A 207 18.88 0.04 17.88
C LEU A 207 19.84 1.21 17.61
N LYS A 208 21.14 0.94 17.43
CA LYS A 208 22.12 1.98 17.11
C LYS A 208 21.88 2.64 15.74
N VAL A 209 21.36 1.89 14.78
CA VAL A 209 21.07 2.41 13.43
C VAL A 209 19.74 3.18 13.41
N LEU A 210 18.79 2.78 14.26
CA LEU A 210 17.48 3.42 14.41
C LEU A 210 17.55 4.72 15.24
N ASP A 211 18.49 4.83 16.18
CA ASP A 211 18.79 6.07 16.92
C ASP A 211 19.54 7.06 16.00
N THR A 212 18.76 7.81 15.24
CA THR A 212 19.24 8.78 14.25
C THR A 212 19.45 10.17 14.84
N ASN A 213 18.79 10.47 15.97
CA ASN A 213 18.91 11.74 16.66
C ASN A 213 20.01 11.75 17.75
N ASN A 214 20.63 10.58 18.02
CA ASN A 214 21.67 10.34 19.03
C ASN A 214 21.24 10.71 20.46
N LYS A 215 19.96 10.49 20.79
CA LYS A 215 19.42 10.66 22.13
C LYS A 215 19.18 9.28 22.76
N PRO A 216 19.21 9.16 24.11
CA PRO A 216 18.96 7.88 24.75
C PRO A 216 17.56 7.34 24.45
N GLY A 217 17.49 6.28 23.65
CA GLY A 217 16.25 5.57 23.31
C GLY A 217 15.67 6.00 21.96
N LEU A 218 14.74 5.21 21.43
CA LEU A 218 14.02 5.54 20.19
C LEU A 218 12.83 6.44 20.52
N ASP A 219 12.68 7.54 19.77
CA ASP A 219 11.59 8.50 19.96
C ASP A 219 11.00 9.00 18.62
N GLU A 220 10.01 9.88 18.70
CA GLU A 220 9.33 10.40 17.51
C GLU A 220 10.17 11.36 16.65
N GLU A 221 11.33 11.83 17.15
CA GLU A 221 12.25 12.68 16.40
C GLU A 221 13.30 11.87 15.62
N ASP A 222 13.35 10.56 15.84
CA ASP A 222 14.13 9.66 14.98
C ASP A 222 13.54 9.58 13.57
N ASP A 223 14.42 9.48 12.58
CA ASP A 223 14.08 9.41 11.18
C ASP A 223 13.58 8.00 10.81
N PRO A 224 12.29 7.84 10.47
CA PRO A 224 11.71 6.53 10.18
C PRO A 224 12.14 5.96 8.83
N TYR A 225 12.90 6.70 8.02
CA TYR A 225 13.14 6.41 6.62
C TYR A 225 14.62 6.17 6.29
N LEU A 226 15.50 7.06 6.74
CA LEU A 226 16.93 7.01 6.39
C LEU A 226 17.62 5.69 6.78
N PRO A 227 17.34 5.08 7.95
CA PRO A 227 17.88 3.75 8.30
C PRO A 227 17.58 2.64 7.29
N TYR A 228 16.51 2.80 6.51
CA TYR A 228 16.01 1.78 5.59
C TYR A 228 16.27 2.12 4.13
N TYR A 229 16.83 3.28 3.78
CA TYR A 229 17.00 3.66 2.38
C TYR A 229 18.20 2.92 1.73
N PRO A 230 17.99 2.10 0.69
CA PRO A 230 19.07 1.25 0.14
C PRO A 230 20.02 1.99 -0.81
N GLY A 231 19.70 3.24 -1.17
CA GLY A 231 20.42 4.06 -2.13
C GLY A 231 19.74 4.12 -3.49
N ASP A 232 19.93 5.23 -4.21
CA ASP A 232 19.25 5.53 -5.48
C ASP A 232 19.40 4.44 -6.54
N ASP A 233 20.56 3.78 -6.57
CA ASP A 233 20.84 2.71 -7.53
C ASP A 233 19.90 1.52 -7.36
N TYR A 234 19.35 1.29 -6.17
CA TYR A 234 18.52 0.12 -5.85
C TYR A 234 17.01 0.42 -5.82
N VAL A 235 16.60 1.63 -6.19
CA VAL A 235 15.22 2.10 -6.10
C VAL A 235 14.81 2.75 -7.41
N ASP A 236 13.77 2.21 -8.07
CA ASP A 236 13.22 2.86 -9.25
C ASP A 236 12.14 3.87 -8.83
N TRP A 237 11.35 3.52 -7.82
CA TRP A 237 10.26 4.32 -7.25
C TRP A 237 10.34 4.34 -5.74
N VAL A 238 10.01 5.49 -5.14
CA VAL A 238 9.69 5.53 -3.72
C VAL A 238 8.18 5.42 -3.52
N GLY A 239 7.76 4.79 -2.44
CA GLY A 239 6.37 4.68 -2.09
C GLY A 239 6.09 4.93 -0.62
N MET A 240 4.83 5.09 -0.27
CA MET A 240 4.43 5.19 1.12
C MET A 240 3.00 4.68 1.33
N SER A 241 2.76 4.06 2.48
CA SER A 241 1.41 3.78 2.99
C SER A 241 0.93 4.95 3.86
N ILE A 242 -0.25 5.51 3.53
CA ILE A 242 -0.83 6.67 4.24
C ILE A 242 -2.32 6.46 4.46
N TYR A 243 -2.79 6.51 5.70
CA TYR A 243 -4.18 6.27 6.04
C TYR A 243 -4.76 7.34 6.97
N HIS A 244 -6.06 7.59 6.83
CA HIS A 244 -6.84 8.30 7.84
C HIS A 244 -7.67 7.29 8.63
N TYR A 245 -7.34 7.10 9.91
CA TYR A 245 -8.04 6.16 10.81
C TYR A 245 -9.06 6.83 11.74
N GLY A 246 -9.08 8.17 11.80
CA GLY A 246 -9.83 8.95 12.78
C GLY A 246 -8.97 10.01 13.45
N LYS A 247 -9.43 10.51 14.60
CA LYS A 247 -8.79 11.65 15.29
C LYS A 247 -7.55 11.26 16.10
N GLU A 248 -7.66 10.20 16.89
CA GLU A 248 -6.59 9.66 17.73
C GLU A 248 -6.82 8.17 18.03
N TRP A 249 -5.74 7.42 18.30
CA TRP A 249 -5.83 6.03 18.72
C TRP A 249 -6.69 5.93 19.99
N LYS A 250 -7.69 5.03 20.07
CA LYS A 250 -7.85 3.74 19.37
C LYS A 250 -8.64 3.75 18.06
N TRP A 251 -8.80 4.90 17.39
CA TRP A 251 -9.39 4.98 16.05
C TRP A 251 -10.81 4.37 15.99
N VAL A 252 -11.77 5.04 16.61
CA VAL A 252 -13.16 4.56 16.74
C VAL A 252 -14.20 5.58 16.28
N ASP A 253 -13.75 6.64 15.60
CA ASP A 253 -14.54 7.82 15.30
C ASP A 253 -14.67 8.04 13.78
N ASN A 254 -15.88 8.35 13.32
CA ASN A 254 -16.16 8.73 11.93
C ASN A 254 -16.04 10.25 11.76
N VAL A 255 -14.81 10.75 11.75
CA VAL A 255 -14.50 12.18 11.64
C VAL A 255 -13.91 12.51 10.26
N LEU A 256 -14.07 13.77 9.84
CA LEU A 256 -13.39 14.24 8.63
C LEU A 256 -11.87 14.27 8.84
N PRO A 257 -11.07 13.89 7.83
CA PRO A 257 -9.64 14.15 7.85
C PRO A 257 -9.37 15.66 7.90
N GLN A 258 -8.28 16.06 8.55
CA GLN A 258 -7.85 17.46 8.49
C GLN A 258 -7.40 17.78 7.05
N PRO A 259 -7.70 18.97 6.49
CA PRO A 259 -7.38 19.27 5.09
C PRO A 259 -5.92 19.08 4.70
N THR A 260 -4.98 19.27 5.64
CA THR A 260 -3.53 19.09 5.42
C THR A 260 -3.00 17.72 5.84
N GLN A 261 -3.82 16.85 6.44
CA GLN A 261 -3.35 15.63 7.09
C GLN A 261 -2.52 14.74 6.16
N PHE A 262 -2.97 14.55 4.92
CA PHE A 262 -2.22 13.78 3.93
C PHE A 262 -0.84 14.40 3.64
N GLU A 263 -0.81 15.73 3.46
CA GLU A 263 0.44 16.45 3.22
C GLU A 263 1.38 16.38 4.43
N ASP A 264 0.83 16.54 5.63
CA ASP A 264 1.57 16.49 6.88
C ASP A 264 2.17 15.09 7.11
N TYR A 265 1.47 14.02 6.73
CA TYR A 265 2.05 12.67 6.73
C TYR A 265 3.13 12.47 5.65
N LEU A 266 2.98 13.11 4.49
CA LEU A 266 3.95 13.05 3.41
C LEU A 266 5.25 13.83 3.70
N GLN A 267 5.17 14.91 4.48
CA GLN A 267 6.29 15.80 4.76
C GLN A 267 6.74 15.79 6.23
N GLY A 268 6.05 15.06 7.10
CA GLY A 268 6.27 15.15 8.53
C GLY A 268 6.01 16.56 9.09
N SER A 269 6.21 16.69 10.39
CA SER A 269 6.13 17.93 11.14
C SER A 269 7.13 17.93 12.28
N LYS A 270 8.11 18.84 12.24
CA LYS A 270 9.02 19.06 13.37
C LYS A 270 8.33 19.60 14.62
N THR A 271 7.15 20.20 14.45
CA THR A 271 6.37 20.78 15.56
C THR A 271 5.42 19.78 16.21
N LEU A 272 4.98 18.78 15.46
CA LEU A 272 4.07 17.73 15.92
C LEU A 272 4.55 16.35 15.42
N PRO A 273 5.82 15.96 15.71
CA PRO A 273 6.43 14.76 15.13
C PRO A 273 5.71 13.49 15.53
N LYS A 274 5.23 13.41 16.77
CA LYS A 274 4.39 12.29 17.23
C LYS A 274 3.12 12.11 16.40
N LYS A 275 2.51 13.21 15.94
CA LYS A 275 1.23 13.19 15.22
C LYS A 275 1.43 12.94 13.73
N PHE A 276 2.45 13.52 13.10
CA PHE A 276 2.60 13.53 11.64
C PHE A 276 3.89 12.87 11.12
N GLY A 277 4.75 12.40 12.03
CA GLY A 277 6.13 11.97 11.73
C GLY A 277 7.10 13.14 11.72
N TYR A 278 8.39 12.90 11.91
CA TYR A 278 9.40 13.97 11.95
C TYR A 278 9.98 14.32 10.57
N ALA A 279 10.18 13.33 9.70
CA ALA A 279 10.99 13.45 8.50
C ALA A 279 10.18 13.79 7.23
N PRO A 280 10.70 14.67 6.33
CA PRO A 280 10.02 15.07 5.11
C PRO A 280 10.26 14.11 3.93
N PHE A 281 9.50 13.02 3.88
CA PHE A 281 9.65 11.93 2.92
C PHE A 281 9.71 12.40 1.46
N TYR A 282 8.72 13.19 1.00
CA TYR A 282 8.72 13.67 -0.38
C TYR A 282 9.97 14.50 -0.66
N THR A 283 10.31 15.42 0.24
CA THR A 283 11.48 16.29 0.07
C THR A 283 12.77 15.49 -0.07
N TYR A 284 12.93 14.43 0.74
CA TYR A 284 14.12 13.58 0.73
C TYR A 284 14.32 12.81 -0.57
N PHE A 285 13.26 12.20 -1.10
CA PHE A 285 13.41 11.18 -2.14
C PHE A 285 12.83 11.57 -3.48
N SER A 286 11.86 12.49 -3.50
CA SER A 286 11.16 12.95 -4.71
C SER A 286 11.42 14.44 -5.00
N GLY A 287 11.82 15.21 -3.99
CA GLY A 287 12.25 16.60 -4.15
C GLY A 287 13.52 16.71 -5.00
N PRO A 288 13.80 17.90 -5.56
CA PRO A 288 14.98 18.10 -6.42
C PRO A 288 16.31 18.11 -5.65
N ASP A 289 16.27 18.34 -4.34
CA ASP A 289 17.47 18.51 -3.51
C ASP A 289 17.99 17.20 -2.91
N GLY A 290 17.14 16.17 -2.85
CA GLY A 290 17.46 14.90 -2.22
C GLY A 290 17.66 15.01 -0.70
N VAL A 291 18.44 14.08 -0.14
CA VAL A 291 18.78 14.06 1.29
C VAL A 291 20.24 13.65 1.53
N LYS A 292 20.86 14.27 2.53
CA LYS A 292 22.20 13.95 3.03
C LYS A 292 22.10 13.47 4.47
N ASP A 293 23.01 12.56 4.85
CA ASP A 293 23.14 12.16 6.25
C ASP A 293 23.82 13.25 7.10
N SER A 294 23.93 13.00 8.41
CA SER A 294 24.54 13.91 9.38
C SER A 294 26.03 14.21 9.11
N THR A 295 26.70 13.39 8.29
CA THR A 295 28.08 13.62 7.85
C THR A 295 28.19 14.48 6.58
N GLY A 296 27.04 14.83 5.98
CA GLY A 296 26.95 15.56 4.72
C GLY A 296 27.08 14.69 3.48
N LYS A 297 27.11 13.35 3.63
CA LYS A 297 27.13 12.41 2.50
C LYS A 297 25.73 12.30 1.91
N THR A 298 25.65 12.39 0.58
CA THR A 298 24.39 12.18 -0.15
C THR A 298 23.88 10.76 0.05
N VAL A 299 22.64 10.65 0.55
CA VAL A 299 21.91 9.39 0.72
C VAL A 299 20.98 9.15 -0.47
N SER A 300 20.29 10.20 -0.93
CA SER A 300 19.54 10.22 -2.19
C SER A 300 19.73 11.56 -2.89
N VAL A 301 19.79 11.56 -4.22
CA VAL A 301 19.76 12.77 -5.06
C VAL A 301 18.33 13.26 -5.34
N GLY A 302 17.32 12.58 -4.79
CA GLY A 302 15.93 12.93 -4.98
C GLY A 302 15.39 12.58 -6.38
N ASN A 303 14.36 13.30 -6.80
CA ASN A 303 13.68 13.13 -8.10
C ASN A 303 13.13 11.72 -8.41
N LYS A 304 13.02 10.83 -7.41
CA LYS A 304 12.36 9.53 -7.61
C LYS A 304 10.86 9.75 -7.80
N PRO A 305 10.22 9.07 -8.78
CA PRO A 305 8.78 9.05 -8.84
C PRO A 305 8.22 8.42 -7.56
N LEU A 306 7.17 9.05 -7.05
CA LEU A 306 6.42 8.66 -5.86
C LEU A 306 5.15 7.92 -6.26
N ILE A 307 4.95 6.77 -5.63
CA ILE A 307 3.67 6.06 -5.59
C ILE A 307 3.13 6.03 -4.16
N ILE A 308 1.94 6.57 -3.94
CA ILE A 308 1.20 6.29 -2.71
C ILE A 308 0.73 4.85 -2.82
N SER A 309 1.50 3.96 -2.21
CA SER A 309 1.40 2.51 -2.43
C SER A 309 0.17 1.93 -1.77
N GLU A 310 -0.32 2.60 -0.73
CA GLU A 310 -1.59 2.31 -0.09
C GLU A 310 -2.18 3.58 0.49
N THR A 311 -3.48 3.78 0.29
CA THR A 311 -4.21 4.80 1.03
C THR A 311 -5.71 4.51 1.15
N ALA A 312 -6.29 4.97 2.25
CA ALA A 312 -7.72 5.03 2.47
C ALA A 312 -8.06 5.96 3.64
N ALA A 313 -9.32 6.36 3.73
CA ALA A 313 -9.92 6.89 4.95
C ALA A 313 -10.96 5.89 5.47
N THR A 314 -10.83 5.52 6.75
CA THR A 314 -11.70 4.52 7.36
C THR A 314 -13.07 5.08 7.68
N TYR A 315 -14.06 4.21 7.52
CA TYR A 315 -15.39 4.39 8.11
C TYR A 315 -15.67 3.21 9.03
N HIS A 316 -16.07 3.48 10.27
CA HIS A 316 -16.34 2.48 11.30
C HIS A 316 -17.84 2.13 11.27
N PHE A 317 -18.16 0.87 10.95
CA PHE A 317 -19.54 0.38 10.87
C PHE A 317 -20.07 -0.14 12.19
N ALA A 318 -19.24 -0.90 12.90
CA ALA A 318 -19.66 -1.65 14.09
C ALA A 318 -18.47 -1.96 14.99
N TRP A 319 -18.76 -2.25 16.27
CA TRP A 319 -17.77 -2.84 17.18
C TRP A 319 -17.52 -4.28 16.76
N ASN A 320 -16.25 -4.73 16.76
CA ASN A 320 -15.92 -6.13 16.55
C ASN A 320 -16.51 -6.98 17.69
N GLU A 321 -17.19 -8.07 17.35
CA GLU A 321 -17.89 -8.96 18.30
C GLU A 321 -16.94 -9.64 19.31
N ASN A 322 -15.67 -9.84 18.94
CA ASN A 322 -14.66 -10.55 19.74
C ASN A 322 -13.80 -9.66 20.65
N VAL A 323 -14.14 -8.37 20.74
CA VAL A 323 -13.39 -7.40 21.55
C VAL A 323 -13.40 -7.79 23.02
N ASN A 324 -12.22 -8.04 23.60
CA ASN A 324 -12.08 -8.47 24.98
C ASN A 324 -12.41 -7.32 25.95
N LYS A 325 -13.60 -7.39 26.56
CA LYS A 325 -14.13 -6.35 27.46
C LYS A 325 -13.30 -6.15 28.74
N THR A 326 -12.36 -7.04 29.06
CA THR A 326 -11.54 -6.97 30.28
C THR A 326 -10.10 -6.50 30.06
N ASP A 327 -9.64 -6.40 28.81
CA ASP A 327 -8.32 -5.84 28.49
C ASP A 327 -8.44 -4.31 28.37
N PRO A 328 -7.77 -3.50 29.20
CA PRO A 328 -7.85 -2.03 29.10
C PRO A 328 -7.35 -1.46 27.76
N ASN A 329 -6.48 -2.18 27.04
CA ASN A 329 -6.02 -1.83 25.70
C ASN A 329 -6.98 -2.30 24.60
N ASN A 330 -7.93 -3.17 24.91
CA ASN A 330 -8.93 -3.69 23.99
C ASN A 330 -10.37 -3.47 24.49
N ALA A 331 -10.58 -2.69 25.55
CA ALA A 331 -11.91 -2.50 26.12
C ALA A 331 -12.70 -1.52 25.25
N ARG A 332 -13.91 -1.92 24.86
CA ARG A 332 -14.87 -0.99 24.27
C ARG A 332 -15.08 0.16 25.26
N PRO A 333 -15.04 1.41 24.83
CA PRO A 333 -15.53 2.51 25.64
C PRO A 333 -17.01 2.24 25.96
N ASN A 334 -17.33 2.01 27.24
CA ASN A 334 -18.62 1.43 27.69
C ASN A 334 -19.85 2.34 27.48
N THR A 335 -19.78 3.42 26.68
CA THR A 335 -20.77 4.50 26.69
C THR A 335 -21.30 4.98 25.32
N CYS A 336 -20.80 4.50 24.17
CA CYS A 336 -21.33 4.92 22.86
C CYS A 336 -21.58 3.73 21.89
N PRO A 337 -22.63 3.80 21.04
CA PRO A 337 -22.69 2.98 19.82
C PRO A 337 -21.48 3.29 18.92
N VAL A 338 -21.08 2.40 18.01
CA VAL A 338 -20.20 2.83 16.90
C VAL A 338 -21.00 3.75 16.00
N PRO A 339 -20.43 4.88 15.55
CA PRO A 339 -19.20 5.57 15.99
C PRO A 339 -19.46 6.51 17.19
N TYR A 340 -18.41 6.95 17.89
CA TYR A 340 -18.51 7.79 19.11
C TYR A 340 -19.38 9.06 18.96
N CYS A 341 -19.85 9.56 20.11
CA CYS A 341 -21.00 10.44 20.27
C CYS A 341 -20.87 11.91 19.76
N ASP A 342 -19.78 12.33 19.12
CA ASP A 342 -19.60 13.71 18.62
C ASP A 342 -19.02 13.72 17.20
N GLU A 343 -19.77 14.36 16.28
CA GLU A 343 -19.47 14.62 14.86
C GLU A 343 -19.63 13.47 13.85
N PRO A 344 -20.87 13.04 13.51
CA PRO A 344 -21.08 12.02 12.49
C PRO A 344 -20.90 12.62 11.08
N ALA A 345 -19.67 12.61 10.57
CA ALA A 345 -19.44 12.79 9.15
C ALA A 345 -19.93 11.55 8.39
N THR A 346 -20.55 11.74 7.22
CA THR A 346 -21.00 10.59 6.44
C THR A 346 -19.80 9.85 5.85
N ARG A 347 -19.98 8.57 5.52
CA ARG A 347 -18.97 7.76 4.81
C ARG A 347 -18.47 8.47 3.54
N VAL A 348 -19.37 9.11 2.79
CA VAL A 348 -19.03 9.87 1.59
C VAL A 348 -18.21 11.11 1.95
N ASP A 349 -18.61 11.89 2.97
CA ASP A 349 -17.89 13.11 3.34
C ASP A 349 -16.46 12.83 3.78
N ILE A 350 -16.26 11.78 4.59
CA ILE A 350 -14.94 11.38 5.11
C ILE A 350 -14.01 11.01 3.95
N LYS A 351 -14.47 10.08 3.10
CA LYS A 351 -13.65 9.59 2.01
C LYS A 351 -13.44 10.67 0.95
N GLN A 352 -14.46 11.47 0.65
CA GLN A 352 -14.36 12.55 -0.32
C GLN A 352 -13.39 13.64 0.13
N SER A 353 -13.45 14.03 1.40
CA SER A 353 -12.49 14.96 1.98
C SER A 353 -11.06 14.41 1.90
N TRP A 354 -10.88 13.10 2.09
CA TRP A 354 -9.57 12.45 1.98
C TRP A 354 -8.99 12.56 0.58
N TRP A 355 -9.66 12.02 -0.46
CA TRP A 355 -9.08 12.08 -1.80
C TRP A 355 -8.97 13.51 -2.33
N GLN A 356 -9.89 14.41 -1.99
CA GLN A 356 -9.78 15.82 -2.41
C GLN A 356 -8.59 16.54 -1.77
N SER A 357 -8.08 16.08 -0.61
CA SER A 357 -6.92 16.69 0.03
C SER A 357 -5.63 16.57 -0.79
N PHE A 358 -5.49 15.51 -1.60
CA PHE A 358 -4.26 15.23 -2.37
C PHE A 358 -4.47 14.97 -3.87
N LEU A 359 -5.67 14.56 -4.30
CA LEU A 359 -6.05 14.47 -5.71
C LEU A 359 -6.71 15.77 -6.16
N ASN A 360 -5.94 16.85 -6.16
CA ASN A 360 -6.30 18.13 -6.75
C ASN A 360 -5.11 18.74 -7.51
N ALA A 361 -5.39 19.69 -8.40
CA ALA A 361 -4.39 20.26 -9.29
C ALA A 361 -3.26 20.99 -8.53
N ASP A 362 -3.57 21.65 -7.41
CA ASP A 362 -2.58 22.38 -6.62
C ASP A 362 -1.61 21.41 -5.94
N PHE A 363 -2.12 20.31 -5.38
CA PHE A 363 -1.29 19.27 -4.78
C PHE A 363 -0.39 18.60 -5.81
N VAL A 364 -0.91 18.20 -6.97
CA VAL A 364 -0.10 17.57 -8.04
C VAL A 364 0.93 18.54 -8.61
N LYS A 365 0.62 19.84 -8.68
CA LYS A 365 1.58 20.87 -9.09
C LYS A 365 2.69 21.06 -8.07
N LYS A 366 2.36 21.00 -6.77
CA LYS A 366 3.31 21.11 -5.66
C LYS A 366 4.19 19.85 -5.53
N TYR A 367 3.63 18.69 -5.82
CA TYR A 367 4.27 17.37 -5.72
C TYR A 367 4.30 16.66 -7.09
N PRO A 368 5.01 17.21 -8.09
CA PRO A 368 4.97 16.72 -9.47
C PRO A 368 5.53 15.30 -9.66
N GLN A 369 6.27 14.79 -8.67
CA GLN A 369 6.74 13.40 -8.66
C GLN A 369 5.73 12.43 -8.05
N MET A 370 4.58 12.88 -7.50
CA MET A 370 3.49 11.95 -7.21
C MET A 370 2.92 11.45 -8.54
N LYS A 371 3.29 10.23 -8.93
CA LYS A 371 2.99 9.64 -10.24
C LYS A 371 1.99 8.49 -10.16
N ALA A 372 1.68 7.97 -8.98
CA ALA A 372 0.68 6.93 -8.80
C ALA A 372 0.04 6.97 -7.40
N VAL A 373 -1.20 6.52 -7.31
CA VAL A 373 -1.94 6.29 -6.05
C VAL A 373 -2.70 4.98 -6.12
N CYS A 374 -2.59 4.17 -5.06
CA CYS A 374 -3.26 2.90 -4.90
C CYS A 374 -4.25 2.98 -3.74
N PHE A 375 -5.54 2.85 -4.01
CA PHE A 375 -6.56 2.78 -2.95
C PHE A 375 -6.65 1.36 -2.37
N PHE A 376 -6.79 1.28 -1.05
CA PHE A 376 -6.92 0.01 -0.33
C PHE A 376 -8.41 -0.41 -0.25
N GLU A 377 -8.82 -1.35 -1.10
CA GLU A 377 -10.23 -1.74 -1.29
C GLU A 377 -10.66 -2.91 -0.40
N PHE A 378 -10.50 -2.74 0.92
CA PHE A 378 -10.84 -3.78 1.91
C PHE A 378 -11.90 -3.29 2.90
N ILE A 379 -12.72 -4.23 3.36
CA ILE A 379 -13.53 -4.08 4.57
C ILE A 379 -13.14 -5.22 5.50
N LYS A 380 -12.61 -4.87 6.68
CA LYS A 380 -12.06 -5.85 7.59
C LYS A 380 -12.28 -5.44 9.04
N GLU A 381 -12.22 -6.43 9.92
CA GLU A 381 -12.07 -6.17 11.34
C GLU A 381 -10.64 -5.70 11.61
N GLU A 382 -10.51 -4.61 12.38
CA GLU A 382 -9.23 -4.11 12.82
C GLU A 382 -9.38 -3.47 14.20
N GLU A 383 -8.49 -3.85 15.11
CA GLU A 383 -8.54 -3.48 16.53
C GLU A 383 -9.95 -3.67 17.13
N LEU A 384 -10.67 -2.57 17.36
CA LEU A 384 -11.96 -2.56 18.03
C LEU A 384 -13.17 -2.61 17.08
N THR A 385 -12.99 -2.37 15.78
CA THR A 385 -14.10 -2.06 14.89
C THR A 385 -14.04 -2.83 13.57
N LEU A 386 -15.20 -3.05 12.98
CA LEU A 386 -15.34 -3.39 11.57
C LEU A 386 -15.21 -2.10 10.76
N ARG A 387 -14.15 -2.00 9.94
CA ARG A 387 -13.75 -0.80 9.23
C ARG A 387 -13.88 -0.98 7.72
N ASP A 388 -14.31 0.08 7.06
CA ASP A 388 -14.34 0.22 5.62
C ASP A 388 -13.27 1.16 5.09
N PHE A 389 -12.35 0.61 4.32
CA PHE A 389 -11.29 1.33 3.62
C PHE A 389 -11.66 1.65 2.17
N THR A 390 -12.67 0.98 1.61
CA THR A 390 -12.98 1.01 0.18
C THR A 390 -13.31 2.41 -0.32
N THR A 391 -12.86 2.73 -1.53
CA THR A 391 -13.25 3.93 -2.27
C THR A 391 -14.09 3.57 -3.49
N PHE A 392 -13.83 2.40 -4.08
CA PHE A 392 -14.52 1.87 -5.27
C PHE A 392 -15.55 0.80 -4.93
N GLY A 393 -15.83 0.58 -3.65
CA GLY A 393 -16.88 -0.28 -3.14
C GLY A 393 -16.41 -1.69 -2.78
N ALA A 394 -17.23 -2.38 -1.99
CA ALA A 394 -16.93 -3.67 -1.37
C ALA A 394 -16.70 -4.81 -2.35
N ALA A 395 -15.95 -5.82 -1.90
CA ALA A 395 -15.80 -7.10 -2.58
C ALA A 395 -17.15 -7.86 -2.67
N PRO A 396 -17.35 -8.72 -3.69
CA PRO A 396 -18.64 -9.38 -3.92
C PRO A 396 -19.13 -10.33 -2.81
N ASN A 397 -18.21 -10.93 -2.04
CA ASN A 397 -18.54 -11.91 -1.01
C ASN A 397 -18.13 -11.39 0.37
N ILE A 398 -18.72 -10.27 0.79
CA ILE A 398 -18.49 -9.72 2.11
C ILE A 398 -19.25 -10.48 3.20
N PHE A 399 -18.78 -10.40 4.46
CA PHE A 399 -19.42 -11.07 5.59
C PHE A 399 -20.91 -10.72 5.69
N GLU A 400 -21.77 -11.68 6.05
CA GLU A 400 -23.23 -11.44 6.22
C GLU A 400 -23.55 -10.31 7.21
N SER A 401 -22.67 -10.07 8.18
CA SER A 401 -22.76 -8.95 9.13
C SER A 401 -22.57 -7.58 8.45
N VAL A 402 -21.83 -7.53 7.33
CA VAL A 402 -21.60 -6.35 6.49
C VAL A 402 -22.63 -6.25 5.36
N ALA A 403 -23.23 -7.37 4.92
CA ALA A 403 -24.26 -7.40 3.87
C ALA A 403 -25.46 -6.45 4.16
N LYS A 404 -25.68 -6.09 5.43
CA LYS A 404 -26.68 -5.09 5.85
C LYS A 404 -26.35 -3.64 5.43
N PHE A 405 -25.13 -3.37 4.98
CA PHE A 405 -24.63 -2.04 4.57
C PHE A 405 -24.42 -1.91 3.05
N GLU A 406 -24.76 -2.95 2.25
CA GLU A 406 -24.53 -3.02 0.79
C GLU A 406 -25.11 -1.83 0.00
N LYS A 407 -26.19 -1.21 0.49
CA LYS A 407 -26.82 -0.07 -0.20
C LYS A 407 -25.94 1.20 -0.16
N GLU A 408 -25.01 1.28 0.79
CA GLU A 408 -24.12 2.43 1.01
C GLU A 408 -22.76 2.28 0.30
N ASP A 409 -22.44 1.10 -0.25
CA ASP A 409 -21.12 0.81 -0.83
C ASP A 409 -20.84 1.55 -2.14
N GLN A 410 -21.89 1.87 -2.89
CA GLN A 410 -21.73 2.49 -4.21
C GLN A 410 -21.69 4.02 -4.16
N ASP A 411 -22.16 4.65 -3.08
CA ASP A 411 -22.27 6.12 -2.99
C ASP A 411 -20.90 6.80 -3.01
N VAL A 412 -19.90 6.17 -2.39
CA VAL A 412 -18.51 6.65 -2.39
C VAL A 412 -17.91 6.61 -3.80
N ALA A 413 -18.04 5.47 -4.48
CA ALA A 413 -17.56 5.32 -5.85
C ALA A 413 -18.27 6.30 -6.81
N ASN A 414 -19.58 6.51 -6.62
CA ASN A 414 -20.35 7.49 -7.38
C ASN A 414 -19.85 8.93 -7.13
N ALA A 415 -19.53 9.29 -5.88
CA ALA A 415 -18.96 10.60 -5.54
C ALA A 415 -17.57 10.79 -6.16
N PHE A 416 -16.71 9.77 -6.14
CA PHE A 416 -15.41 9.79 -6.80
C PHE A 416 -15.56 10.01 -8.32
N VAL A 417 -16.48 9.29 -8.96
CA VAL A 417 -16.79 9.46 -10.39
C VAL A 417 -17.41 10.82 -10.70
N ALA A 418 -18.21 11.38 -9.80
CA ALA A 418 -18.75 12.72 -9.95
C ALA A 418 -17.63 13.77 -10.00
N ASP A 419 -16.61 13.65 -9.13
CA ASP A 419 -15.44 14.52 -9.16
C ASP A 419 -14.59 14.35 -10.43
N LEU A 420 -14.43 13.11 -10.93
CA LEU A 420 -13.81 12.84 -12.22
C LEU A 420 -14.55 13.53 -13.37
N LYS A 421 -15.88 13.36 -13.44
CA LYS A 421 -16.73 13.94 -14.50
C LYS A 421 -16.81 15.47 -14.42
N ALA A 422 -16.69 16.04 -13.22
CA ALA A 422 -16.59 17.47 -12.99
C ALA A 422 -15.21 18.04 -13.37
N GLY A 423 -14.25 17.21 -13.79
CA GLY A 423 -12.93 17.65 -14.20
C GLY A 423 -12.03 18.10 -13.04
N LYS A 424 -12.31 17.65 -11.81
CA LYS A 424 -11.49 18.00 -10.63
C LYS A 424 -10.15 17.27 -10.58
N MET A 425 -10.06 16.12 -11.25
CA MET A 425 -8.88 15.25 -11.28
C MET A 425 -8.43 14.93 -12.71
N PRO A 426 -8.18 15.93 -13.58
CA PRO A 426 -7.93 15.70 -15.00
C PRO A 426 -6.55 15.04 -15.29
N PHE A 427 -5.67 15.02 -14.30
CA PHE A 427 -4.34 14.41 -14.34
C PHE A 427 -4.36 12.89 -14.09
N LEU A 428 -5.49 12.32 -13.67
CA LEU A 428 -5.58 10.88 -13.43
C LEU A 428 -5.54 10.12 -14.76
N SER A 429 -4.67 9.12 -14.80
CA SER A 429 -4.48 8.19 -15.91
C SER A 429 -5.02 6.81 -15.56
N PHE A 430 -5.49 6.13 -16.62
CA PHE A 430 -6.23 4.87 -16.59
C PHE A 430 -5.57 3.90 -17.56
N ALA A 431 -5.90 2.61 -17.47
CA ALA A 431 -5.33 1.63 -18.39
C ALA A 431 -5.84 1.81 -19.82
N ALA A 432 -5.00 1.42 -20.78
CA ALA A 432 -5.33 1.38 -22.21
C ALA A 432 -5.80 -0.03 -22.62
N ALA A 433 -6.60 -0.12 -23.68
CA ALA A 433 -7.02 -1.41 -24.23
C ALA A 433 -5.82 -2.16 -24.82
N LYS A 434 -5.73 -3.48 -24.62
CA LYS A 434 -4.63 -4.29 -25.18
C LYS A 434 -4.62 -4.36 -26.71
N ASP A 435 -5.78 -4.23 -27.34
CA ASP A 435 -5.96 -4.35 -28.80
C ASP A 435 -5.60 -3.08 -29.59
N GLY A 436 -5.16 -2.01 -28.91
CA GLY A 436 -4.76 -0.76 -29.55
C GLY A 436 -5.93 0.08 -30.09
N THR A 437 -7.18 -0.26 -29.76
CA THR A 437 -8.38 0.42 -30.32
C THR A 437 -8.78 1.73 -29.63
N GLY A 438 -7.96 2.26 -28.71
CA GLY A 438 -8.24 3.51 -27.99
C GLY A 438 -8.59 3.30 -26.51
N SER A 439 -9.40 4.19 -25.93
CA SER A 439 -9.76 4.13 -24.50
C SER A 439 -10.47 2.83 -24.15
N ALA A 440 -9.95 2.09 -23.16
CA ALA A 440 -10.60 0.89 -22.67
C ALA A 440 -11.97 1.22 -22.05
N VAL A 441 -12.97 0.40 -22.33
CA VAL A 441 -14.33 0.54 -21.79
C VAL A 441 -14.58 -0.57 -20.79
N VAL A 442 -15.19 -0.24 -19.66
CA VAL A 442 -15.66 -1.23 -18.69
C VAL A 442 -16.83 -2.00 -19.31
N THR A 443 -16.58 -3.22 -19.79
CA THR A 443 -17.68 -4.13 -20.15
C THR A 443 -18.15 -4.85 -18.90
N ALA A 444 -19.37 -4.59 -18.46
CA ALA A 444 -20.00 -5.39 -17.40
C ALA A 444 -20.04 -6.86 -17.84
N SER A 445 -19.31 -7.74 -17.15
CA SER A 445 -19.50 -9.18 -17.35
C SER A 445 -20.82 -9.58 -16.68
N GLY A 446 -21.87 -9.71 -17.48
CA GLY A 446 -23.10 -10.36 -17.06
C GLY A 446 -22.88 -11.85 -16.86
N SER A 447 -22.34 -12.25 -15.71
CA SER A 447 -22.30 -13.65 -15.29
C SER A 447 -22.52 -13.73 -13.79
N LYS A 448 -23.79 -13.89 -13.42
CA LYS A 448 -24.15 -14.48 -12.12
C LYS A 448 -23.48 -15.86 -12.06
N PRO A 449 -22.80 -16.26 -10.97
CA PRO A 449 -22.25 -17.60 -10.86
C PRO A 449 -23.42 -18.60 -10.94
N THR A 450 -23.50 -19.36 -12.01
CA THR A 450 -24.42 -20.50 -12.09
C THR A 450 -23.84 -21.60 -11.19
N GLY A 451 -24.30 -21.64 -9.95
CA GLY A 451 -24.06 -22.76 -9.06
C GLY A 451 -24.79 -23.99 -9.56
N THR A 452 -24.08 -24.95 -10.13
CA THR A 452 -24.49 -26.36 -10.19
C THR A 452 -23.24 -27.22 -10.32
N GLY A 453 -22.89 -27.97 -9.27
CA GLY A 453 -21.82 -28.95 -9.31
C GLY A 453 -21.30 -29.37 -7.94
N ALA A 454 -22.18 -29.79 -7.02
CA ALA A 454 -21.74 -30.52 -5.84
C ALA A 454 -21.36 -31.95 -6.27
N PRO A 455 -20.14 -32.46 -5.97
CA PRO A 455 -19.87 -33.87 -6.11
C PRO A 455 -20.55 -34.60 -4.94
N THR A 456 -21.57 -35.39 -5.26
CA THR A 456 -22.17 -36.36 -4.36
C THR A 456 -21.17 -37.47 -4.05
N SER A 457 -20.72 -37.59 -2.80
CA SER A 457 -20.27 -38.87 -2.25
C SER A 457 -21.11 -39.21 -1.03
N THR A 458 -22.05 -40.12 -1.23
CA THR A 458 -22.85 -40.77 -0.20
C THR A 458 -22.00 -41.78 0.57
N THR A 459 -21.89 -41.61 1.89
CA THR A 459 -21.80 -42.71 2.85
C THR A 459 -22.62 -42.37 4.09
N LYS A 460 -23.59 -43.24 4.41
CA LYS A 460 -24.46 -43.18 5.59
C LYS A 460 -23.83 -43.94 6.76
N SER A 461 -23.87 -43.35 7.95
CA SER A 461 -24.20 -43.92 9.28
C SER A 461 -23.71 -42.90 10.32
N GLY A 462 -24.29 -42.64 11.47
CA GLY A 462 -25.41 -43.17 12.24
C GLY A 462 -25.48 -42.27 13.49
N ALA A 463 -26.68 -41.90 13.93
CA ALA A 463 -26.84 -40.94 15.01
C ALA A 463 -26.36 -41.49 16.36
N ALA A 464 -25.50 -40.74 17.04
CA ALA A 464 -25.35 -40.76 18.49
C ALA A 464 -24.93 -39.35 18.92
N GLY A 465 -25.78 -38.69 19.72
CA GLY A 465 -25.61 -37.29 20.10
C GLY A 465 -24.36 -37.05 20.94
N VAL A 466 -23.59 -36.02 20.57
CA VAL A 466 -22.61 -35.36 21.43
C VAL A 466 -22.65 -33.87 21.14
N SER A 467 -22.74 -33.10 22.23
CA SER A 467 -22.69 -31.65 22.37
C SER A 467 -22.08 -30.85 21.21
N VAL A 468 -22.80 -29.84 20.74
CA VAL A 468 -22.29 -28.79 19.84
C VAL A 468 -21.27 -27.96 20.63
N MET A 469 -19.98 -28.30 20.50
CA MET A 469 -18.89 -27.37 20.79
C MET A 469 -18.76 -26.44 19.60
N ALA A 470 -19.33 -25.24 19.74
CA ALA A 470 -18.91 -24.06 19.02
C ALA A 470 -17.43 -23.81 19.33
N GLY A 471 -16.56 -24.09 18.36
CA GLY A 471 -15.12 -23.93 18.54
C GLY A 471 -14.40 -24.16 17.23
N VAL A 472 -13.58 -23.17 16.86
CA VAL A 472 -12.54 -23.23 15.82
C VAL A 472 -13.02 -23.00 14.38
N PHE A 473 -13.42 -21.76 14.07
CA PHE A 473 -13.21 -21.16 12.73
C PHE A 473 -12.87 -19.65 12.77
N ALA A 474 -12.37 -19.15 13.90
CA ALA A 474 -12.03 -17.72 14.10
C ALA A 474 -10.53 -17.38 13.99
N ALA A 475 -9.68 -18.26 13.43
CA ALA A 475 -8.22 -18.11 13.56
C ALA A 475 -7.43 -18.03 12.23
N ALA A 476 -8.07 -17.76 11.09
CA ALA A 476 -7.36 -17.61 9.81
C ALA A 476 -7.63 -16.30 9.05
N GLY A 477 -8.54 -15.44 9.54
CA GLY A 477 -8.84 -14.12 8.97
C GLY A 477 -8.43 -12.95 9.87
N ALA A 478 -7.84 -13.23 11.04
CA ALA A 478 -7.43 -12.24 12.05
C ALA A 478 -5.90 -12.23 12.23
N LEU A 479 -5.14 -12.32 11.14
CA LEU A 479 -3.74 -11.91 11.17
C LEU A 479 -3.67 -10.41 10.93
N LEU A 480 -3.88 -9.71 12.05
CA LEU A 480 -3.19 -8.50 12.49
C LEU A 480 -2.34 -7.85 11.40
N PHE A 481 -2.95 -7.01 10.58
CA PHE A 481 -2.32 -5.76 10.20
C PHE A 481 -2.48 -4.85 11.42
N GLY A 482 -1.52 -4.89 12.34
CA GLY A 482 -1.49 -3.94 13.45
C GLY A 482 -0.93 -2.62 12.95
N LEU A 483 -1.77 -1.72 12.45
CA LEU A 483 -1.38 -0.35 12.10
C LEU A 483 -1.91 0.63 13.15
#